data_AF-A0A962SAP4-F1
#
_entry.id   AF-A0A962SAP4-F1
#
_cell.length_a   1.000
_cell.length_b   1.000
_cell.length_c   1.000
_cell.angle_alpha   90.00
_cell.angle_beta   90.00
_cell.angle_gamma   90.00
#
_symmetry.space_group_name_H-M   'P 1'
#
loop_
_entity.id
_entity.type
_entity.pdbx_description
1 polymer ?
#
loop_
_entity_poly.entity_id
_entity_poly.type
_entity_poly.pdbx_seq_one_letter_code
_entity_poly.pdbx_strand_id
1 'polypeptide(L)'
;MEKITGIKSVDFKIKALGHGVVNWNGPTNLAQENGTTVDNHTMPKLRGYSNLSGKVKDTGYKYRKEPTDIDFKKTPLYISQNCVRHHLFREQAFDIHYAKKSNLEKVLASVTGLIRGYVVPASQNKRTSPLLLEDFVDQLGNGNFEQFGQAGERDSSSFFSKTTFGDTQYLSYGSISVEQLQFISLDKKF
;
A
#
# COMPACT_ATOMS: atom_id res chain seq x y z
N MET A 1 -7.65 41.14 1.31
CA MET A 1 -6.82 39.93 1.49
C MET A 1 -5.92 39.84 0.28
N GLU A 2 -4.60 39.88 0.46
CA GLU A 2 -3.64 39.89 -0.65
C GLU A 2 -3.45 38.48 -1.24
N LYS A 3 -3.05 38.41 -2.52
CA LYS A 3 -2.78 37.12 -3.18
C LYS A 3 -1.45 36.55 -2.68
N ILE A 4 -1.47 35.28 -2.26
CA ILE A 4 -0.24 34.54 -1.97
C ILE A 4 0.51 34.24 -3.28
N THR A 5 1.76 34.68 -3.36
CA THR A 5 2.68 34.49 -4.49
C THR A 5 3.81 33.52 -4.11
N GLY A 6 4.60 33.06 -5.09
CA GLY A 6 5.71 32.12 -4.87
C GLY A 6 5.32 30.64 -5.03
N ILE A 7 6.23 29.75 -4.62
CA ILE A 7 6.08 28.29 -4.77
C ILE A 7 5.05 27.78 -3.75
N LYS A 8 4.01 27.09 -4.24
CA LYS A 8 2.92 26.54 -3.42
C LYS A 8 3.13 25.07 -3.07
N SER A 9 3.69 24.32 -4.01
CA SER A 9 4.03 22.91 -3.86
C SER A 9 5.27 22.58 -4.65
N VAL A 10 5.93 21.49 -4.27
CA VAL A 10 7.01 20.89 -5.05
C VAL A 10 6.53 19.52 -5.50
N ASP A 11 6.18 19.43 -6.78
CA ASP A 11 5.65 18.21 -7.40
C ASP A 11 6.78 17.44 -8.08
N PHE A 12 6.69 16.11 -8.05
CA PHE A 12 7.72 15.24 -8.63
C PHE A 12 7.13 13.95 -9.19
N LYS A 13 7.85 13.37 -10.15
CA LYS A 13 7.57 12.06 -10.74
C LYS A 13 8.69 11.10 -10.37
N ILE A 14 8.31 9.90 -9.92
CA ILE A 14 9.23 8.84 -9.52
C ILE A 14 9.14 7.71 -10.53
N LYS A 15 10.31 7.22 -10.94
CA LYS A 15 10.47 5.96 -11.66
C LYS A 15 11.30 5.01 -10.81
N ALA A 16 10.78 3.82 -10.53
CA ALA A 16 11.47 2.77 -9.77
C ALA A 16 11.52 1.46 -10.57
N LEU A 17 12.54 0.65 -10.29
CA LEU A 17 12.74 -0.67 -10.89
C LEU A 17 12.82 -1.72 -9.77
N GLY A 18 12.45 -2.95 -10.09
CA GLY A 18 12.54 -4.06 -9.15
C GLY A 18 12.27 -5.40 -9.81
N HIS A 19 12.19 -6.42 -8.97
CA HIS A 19 11.84 -7.79 -9.34
C HIS A 19 11.00 -8.40 -8.23
N GLY A 20 9.92 -9.11 -8.58
CA GLY A 20 9.03 -9.70 -7.59
C GLY A 20 8.01 -8.73 -6.98
N VAL A 21 7.13 -9.29 -6.15
CA VAL A 21 6.14 -8.54 -5.39
C VAL A 21 6.69 -8.18 -4.01
N VAL A 22 6.74 -6.88 -3.70
CA VAL A 22 7.21 -6.37 -2.39
C VAL A 22 6.09 -5.96 -1.44
N ASN A 23 4.85 -5.81 -1.93
CA ASN A 23 3.69 -5.47 -1.10
C ASN A 23 2.49 -6.39 -1.44
N TRP A 24 2.29 -7.38 -0.58
CA TRP A 24 1.22 -8.37 -0.71
C TRP A 24 -0.11 -7.86 -0.13
N ASN A 25 -1.23 -8.34 -0.68
CA ASN A 25 -2.56 -8.08 -0.13
C ASN A 25 -2.95 -9.18 0.89
N GLY A 26 -2.70 -10.44 0.54
CA GLY A 26 -2.96 -11.58 1.41
C GLY A 26 -3.72 -12.72 0.72
N PRO A 27 -4.10 -13.76 1.48
CA PRO A 27 -4.90 -14.88 0.97
C PRO A 27 -6.25 -14.39 0.45
N THR A 28 -6.67 -14.89 -0.70
CA THR A 28 -7.91 -14.50 -1.37
C THR A 28 -8.67 -15.73 -1.84
N ASN A 29 -9.97 -15.78 -1.53
CA ASN A 29 -10.83 -16.88 -1.95
C ASN A 29 -11.08 -16.81 -3.46
N LEU A 30 -10.66 -17.85 -4.18
CA LEU A 30 -10.73 -17.93 -5.64
C LEU A 30 -11.30 -19.28 -6.08
N ALA A 31 -11.92 -19.28 -7.25
CA ALA A 31 -12.43 -20.50 -7.86
C ALA A 31 -11.27 -21.32 -8.44
N GLN A 32 -11.38 -22.64 -8.37
CA GLN A 32 -10.58 -23.59 -9.13
C GLN A 32 -11.31 -23.98 -10.42
N GLU A 33 -10.57 -24.56 -11.38
CA GLU A 33 -11.11 -25.06 -12.65
C GLU A 33 -12.24 -26.10 -12.45
N ASN A 34 -12.22 -26.84 -11.34
CA ASN A 34 -13.26 -27.82 -10.98
C ASN A 34 -14.53 -27.21 -10.34
N GLY A 35 -14.59 -25.88 -10.21
CA GLY A 35 -15.72 -25.15 -9.62
C GLY A 35 -15.73 -25.06 -8.09
N THR A 36 -14.75 -25.67 -7.40
CA THR A 36 -14.56 -25.50 -5.95
C THR A 36 -13.82 -24.20 -5.63
N THR A 37 -13.86 -23.76 -4.38
CA THR A 37 -13.17 -22.54 -3.93
C THR A 37 -12.01 -22.90 -3.03
N VAL A 38 -10.87 -22.24 -3.21
CA VAL A 38 -9.71 -22.32 -2.31
C VAL A 38 -9.40 -20.96 -1.71
N ASP A 39 -8.84 -20.96 -0.51
CA ASP A 39 -8.47 -19.77 0.27
C ASP A 39 -6.96 -19.59 0.45
N ASN A 40 -6.16 -20.59 0.05
CA ASN A 40 -4.70 -20.61 0.18
C ASN A 40 -3.95 -19.99 -1.03
N HIS A 41 -4.63 -19.18 -1.85
CA HIS A 41 -3.99 -18.40 -2.93
C HIS A 41 -3.68 -16.98 -2.46
N THR A 42 -2.40 -16.60 -2.40
CA THR A 42 -2.01 -15.24 -1.99
C THR A 42 -1.97 -14.28 -3.17
N MET A 43 -2.72 -13.18 -3.08
CA MET A 43 -2.75 -12.14 -4.09
C MET A 43 -1.86 -10.95 -3.72
N PRO A 44 -1.17 -10.35 -4.69
CA PRO A 44 -0.54 -9.05 -4.52
C PRO A 44 -1.60 -7.94 -4.52
N LYS A 45 -1.18 -6.70 -4.25
CA LYS A 45 -2.07 -5.54 -4.41
C LYS A 45 -2.24 -5.21 -5.89
N LEU A 46 -3.44 -5.46 -6.41
CA LEU A 46 -3.84 -5.13 -7.77
C LEU A 46 -4.87 -4.01 -7.75
N ARG A 47 -4.62 -2.93 -8.51
CA ARG A 47 -5.46 -1.73 -8.48
C ARG A 47 -6.81 -2.03 -9.11
N GLY A 48 -7.90 -1.77 -8.39
CA GLY A 48 -9.27 -2.00 -8.91
C GLY A 48 -9.65 -3.47 -9.07
N TYR A 49 -8.85 -4.41 -8.57
CA TYR A 49 -9.17 -5.83 -8.65
C TYR A 49 -10.33 -6.21 -7.73
N SER A 50 -11.21 -7.07 -8.24
CA SER A 50 -12.24 -7.77 -7.48
C SER A 50 -12.15 -9.25 -7.81
N ASN A 51 -12.22 -10.09 -6.77
CA ASN A 51 -12.22 -11.54 -6.93
C ASN A 51 -13.59 -12.11 -7.30
N LEU A 52 -14.59 -11.26 -7.57
CA LEU A 52 -15.92 -11.67 -8.03
C LEU A 52 -15.99 -11.61 -9.55
N SER A 53 -16.59 -12.62 -10.17
CA SER A 53 -16.80 -12.69 -11.62
C SER A 53 -17.99 -11.85 -12.11
N GLY A 54 -18.85 -11.39 -11.19
CA GLY A 54 -20.11 -10.69 -11.51
C GLY A 54 -21.31 -11.63 -11.73
N LYS A 55 -21.10 -12.94 -11.84
CA LYS A 55 -22.20 -13.92 -11.91
C LYS A 55 -22.79 -14.17 -10.52
N VAL A 56 -24.11 -14.27 -10.43
CA VAL A 56 -24.86 -14.54 -9.19
C VAL A 56 -25.81 -15.71 -9.42
N LYS A 57 -25.82 -16.68 -8.51
CA LYS A 57 -26.77 -17.80 -8.50
C LYS A 57 -28.09 -17.35 -7.85
N ASP A 58 -29.20 -18.01 -8.16
CA ASP A 58 -30.53 -17.72 -7.58
C ASP A 58 -30.53 -17.72 -6.04
N THR A 59 -29.65 -18.50 -5.42
CA THR A 59 -29.39 -18.53 -3.96
C THR A 59 -28.73 -17.27 -3.39
N GLY A 60 -28.37 -16.29 -4.23
CA GLY A 60 -27.59 -15.11 -3.84
C GLY A 60 -26.07 -15.31 -3.81
N TYR A 61 -25.58 -16.54 -4.06
CA TYR A 61 -24.15 -16.84 -4.12
C TYR A 61 -23.45 -16.11 -5.29
N LYS A 62 -22.37 -15.37 -4.99
CA LYS A 62 -21.57 -14.64 -5.98
C LYS A 62 -20.37 -15.49 -6.40
N TYR A 63 -20.25 -15.78 -7.70
CA TYR A 63 -19.16 -16.58 -8.23
C TYR A 63 -17.83 -15.83 -8.16
N ARG A 64 -16.79 -16.55 -7.73
CA ARG A 64 -15.42 -16.06 -7.69
C ARG A 64 -14.74 -16.20 -9.04
N LYS A 65 -13.69 -15.41 -9.27
CA LYS A 65 -12.78 -15.56 -10.39
C LYS A 65 -11.79 -16.70 -10.14
N GLU A 66 -11.27 -17.24 -11.23
CA GLU A 66 -10.09 -18.11 -11.19
C GLU A 66 -8.83 -17.27 -10.92
N PRO A 67 -7.78 -17.86 -10.32
CA PRO A 67 -6.55 -17.15 -10.02
C PRO A 67 -5.79 -16.69 -11.28
N THR A 68 -6.08 -17.30 -12.43
CA THR A 68 -5.53 -16.95 -13.75
C THR A 68 -6.36 -15.89 -14.49
N ASP A 69 -7.58 -15.58 -14.03
CA ASP A 69 -8.45 -14.56 -14.63
C ASP A 69 -8.08 -13.14 -14.13
N ILE A 70 -6.92 -12.67 -14.59
CA ILE A 70 -6.38 -11.35 -14.24
C ILE A 70 -5.81 -10.68 -15.48
N ASP A 71 -6.26 -9.45 -15.74
CA ASP A 71 -5.72 -8.57 -16.76
C ASP A 71 -4.86 -7.50 -16.09
N PHE A 72 -3.53 -7.69 -16.07
CA PHE A 72 -2.59 -6.78 -15.42
C PHE A 72 -2.49 -5.40 -16.08
N LYS A 73 -3.07 -5.19 -17.26
CA LYS A 73 -3.19 -3.85 -17.86
C LYS A 73 -4.38 -3.08 -17.27
N LYS A 74 -5.48 -3.78 -16.95
CA LYS A 74 -6.67 -3.18 -16.32
C LYS A 74 -6.54 -3.07 -14.81
N THR A 75 -5.97 -4.09 -14.18
CA THR A 75 -5.75 -4.15 -12.74
C THR A 75 -4.26 -4.34 -12.43
N PRO A 76 -3.43 -3.31 -12.64
CA PRO A 76 -1.98 -3.43 -12.50
C PRO A 76 -1.55 -3.66 -11.07
N LEU A 77 -0.39 -4.29 -10.91
CA LEU A 77 0.33 -4.36 -9.64
C LEU A 77 0.64 -2.96 -9.14
N TYR A 78 0.49 -2.73 -7.83
CA TYR A 78 0.96 -1.51 -7.21
C TYR A 78 1.54 -1.73 -5.81
N ILE A 79 2.48 -0.88 -5.42
CA ILE A 79 2.94 -0.76 -4.04
C ILE A 79 2.17 0.36 -3.38
N SER A 80 1.43 0.05 -2.32
CA SER A 80 0.59 1.05 -1.65
C SER A 80 1.43 2.18 -1.05
N GLN A 81 0.90 3.41 -1.08
CA GLN A 81 1.56 4.57 -0.45
C GLN A 81 1.95 4.29 1.02
N ASN A 82 1.16 3.50 1.76
CA ASN A 82 1.47 3.14 3.14
C ASN A 82 2.76 2.32 3.27
N CYS A 83 2.98 1.37 2.37
CA CYS A 83 4.21 0.57 2.35
C CYS A 83 5.42 1.44 2.00
N VAL A 84 5.29 2.31 0.99
CA VAL A 84 6.36 3.25 0.60
C VAL A 84 6.71 4.17 1.75
N ARG A 85 5.72 4.78 2.41
CA ARG A 85 5.93 5.64 3.58
C ARG A 85 6.57 4.89 4.73
N HIS A 86 6.18 3.64 5.00
CA HIS A 86 6.83 2.83 6.02
C HIS A 86 8.32 2.69 5.76
N HIS A 87 8.72 2.40 4.51
CA HIS A 87 10.12 2.26 4.15
C HIS A 87 10.90 3.58 4.12
N LEU A 88 10.27 4.69 3.68
CA LEU A 88 10.89 6.03 3.73
C LEU A 88 11.24 6.47 5.16
N PHE A 89 10.46 6.02 6.15
CA PHE A 89 10.65 6.37 7.56
C PHE A 89 10.98 5.14 8.43
N ARG A 90 11.61 4.12 7.85
CA ARG A 90 11.82 2.81 8.49
C ARG A 90 12.58 2.92 9.80
N GLU A 91 13.58 3.80 9.88
CA GLU A 91 14.42 4.00 11.05
C GLU A 91 13.62 4.48 12.28
N GLN A 92 12.49 5.15 12.05
CA GLN A 92 11.62 5.73 13.08
C GLN A 92 10.24 5.06 13.06
N ALA A 93 10.15 3.81 12.60
CA ALA A 93 8.88 3.11 12.45
C ALA A 93 8.14 2.97 13.79
N PHE A 94 8.88 2.81 14.90
CA PHE A 94 8.33 2.53 16.23
C PHE A 94 8.37 3.71 17.22
N ASP A 95 9.11 4.78 16.91
CA ASP A 95 9.35 5.90 17.84
C ASP A 95 8.05 6.58 18.32
N ILE A 96 7.04 6.66 17.43
CA ILE A 96 5.73 7.24 17.74
C ILE A 96 5.00 6.50 18.88
N HIS A 97 5.24 5.19 19.06
CA HIS A 97 4.62 4.44 20.17
C HIS A 97 5.13 4.89 21.55
N TYR A 98 6.33 5.48 21.60
CA TYR A 98 6.93 6.00 22.82
C TYR A 98 6.70 7.51 23.01
N ALA A 99 5.97 8.16 22.09
CA ALA A 99 5.66 9.57 22.16
C ALA A 99 4.67 9.87 23.29
N LYS A 100 5.06 10.79 24.18
CA LYS A 100 4.31 11.27 25.33
C LYS A 100 4.38 12.79 25.36
N LYS A 101 3.53 13.44 26.15
CA LYS A 101 3.55 14.90 26.32
C LYS A 101 4.94 15.43 26.75
N SER A 102 5.69 14.65 27.52
CA SER A 102 6.99 15.03 28.08
C SER A 102 8.18 14.90 27.13
N ASN A 103 8.02 14.29 25.95
CA ASN A 103 9.11 14.08 24.99
C ASN A 103 8.69 14.42 23.55
N LEU A 104 7.53 15.06 23.37
CA LEU A 104 6.96 15.32 22.06
C LEU A 104 7.80 16.31 21.25
N GLU A 105 8.56 17.18 21.92
CA GLU A 105 9.49 18.10 21.25
C GLU A 105 10.55 17.34 20.43
N LYS A 106 10.99 16.16 20.90
CA LYS A 106 11.95 15.32 20.17
C LYS A 106 11.34 14.69 18.92
N VAL A 107 10.06 14.32 18.99
CA VAL A 107 9.32 13.82 17.83
C VAL A 107 9.12 14.94 16.81
N LEU A 108 8.74 16.14 17.27
CA LEU A 108 8.53 17.29 16.39
C LEU A 108 9.82 17.70 15.67
N ALA A 109 10.95 17.74 16.36
CA ALA A 109 12.27 18.04 15.81
C ALA A 109 12.92 16.84 15.07
N SER A 110 12.12 16.11 14.29
CA SER A 110 12.59 14.96 13.51
C SER A 110 11.95 14.92 12.12
N VAL A 111 12.52 14.10 11.22
CA VAL A 111 11.92 13.86 9.89
C VAL A 111 10.51 13.27 10.00
N THR A 112 10.26 12.42 11.00
CA THR A 112 8.90 11.93 11.29
C THR A 112 7.96 13.08 11.68
N GLY A 113 8.40 13.97 12.56
CA GLY A 113 7.63 15.13 12.99
C GLY A 113 7.30 16.10 11.86
N LEU A 114 8.30 16.40 11.01
CA LEU A 114 8.19 17.44 9.99
C LEU A 114 7.60 16.95 8.67
N ILE A 115 7.89 15.71 8.24
CA ILE A 115 7.51 15.19 6.92
C ILE A 115 6.50 14.04 7.00
N ARG A 116 6.69 13.04 7.86
CA ARG A 116 5.80 11.87 7.93
C ARG A 116 4.42 12.21 8.50
N GLY A 117 4.37 13.19 9.39
CA GLY A 117 3.21 13.44 10.23
C GLY A 117 3.09 12.41 11.35
N TYR A 118 2.31 12.74 12.37
CA TYR A 118 2.12 11.90 13.55
C TYR A 118 0.76 12.15 14.20
N VAL A 119 0.35 11.18 15.01
CA VAL A 119 -0.80 11.29 15.93
C VAL A 119 -0.36 10.67 17.25
N VAL A 120 -0.59 11.37 18.36
CA VAL A 120 -0.35 10.86 19.72
C VAL A 120 -1.71 10.54 20.35
N PRO A 121 -2.11 9.25 20.44
CA PRO A 121 -3.47 8.87 20.84
C PRO A 121 -3.92 9.47 22.18
N ALA A 122 -3.04 9.44 23.18
CA ALA A 122 -3.37 9.88 24.54
C ALA A 122 -3.62 11.39 24.67
N SER A 123 -2.97 12.21 23.83
CA SER A 123 -3.06 13.67 23.90
C SER A 123 -3.87 14.30 22.76
N GLN A 124 -4.21 13.49 21.75
CA GLN A 124 -4.79 13.91 20.47
C GLN A 124 -3.95 14.93 19.68
N ASN A 125 -2.70 15.19 20.10
CA ASN A 125 -1.76 16.00 19.34
C ASN A 125 -1.47 15.31 18.00
N LYS A 126 -1.63 16.05 16.91
CA LYS A 126 -1.47 15.55 15.55
C LYS A 126 -0.75 16.56 14.69
N ARG A 127 -0.12 16.07 13.63
CA ARG A 127 0.44 16.88 12.55
C ARG A 127 0.24 16.17 11.23
N THR A 128 -0.37 16.88 10.29
CA THR A 128 -0.58 16.38 8.92
C THR A 128 0.75 16.30 8.19
N SER A 129 0.94 15.23 7.41
CA SER A 129 2.10 15.06 6.53
C SER A 129 2.04 16.05 5.37
N PRO A 130 3.04 16.92 5.16
CA PRO A 130 3.12 17.73 3.95
C PRO A 130 3.45 16.91 2.70
N LEU A 131 3.95 15.67 2.85
CA LEU A 131 4.27 14.77 1.75
C LEU A 131 3.05 13.96 1.30
N LEU A 132 2.67 14.11 0.05
CA LEU A 132 1.66 13.35 -0.67
C LEU A 132 2.35 12.40 -1.66
N LEU A 133 1.92 11.13 -1.71
CA LEU A 133 2.43 10.13 -2.63
C LEU A 133 1.26 9.33 -3.21
N GLU A 134 1.24 9.17 -4.52
CA GLU A 134 0.40 8.16 -5.16
C GLU A 134 0.99 6.77 -4.95
N ASP A 135 0.19 5.73 -5.18
CA ASP A 135 0.77 4.40 -5.23
C ASP A 135 1.74 4.25 -6.40
N PHE A 136 2.69 3.34 -6.24
CA PHE A 136 3.68 3.01 -7.24
C PHE A 136 3.10 1.94 -8.14
N VAL A 137 2.67 2.32 -9.35
CA VAL A 137 1.94 1.44 -10.28
C VAL A 137 2.91 0.82 -11.26
N ASP A 138 2.92 -0.51 -11.36
CA ASP A 138 3.74 -1.24 -12.32
C ASP A 138 3.30 -0.95 -13.76
N GLN A 139 4.28 -0.88 -14.66
CA GLN A 139 4.10 -0.57 -16.07
C GLN A 139 4.35 -1.79 -16.97
N LEU A 140 4.96 -2.86 -16.46
CA LEU A 140 5.36 -4.01 -17.28
C LEU A 140 4.28 -5.09 -17.31
N GLY A 141 3.64 -5.37 -16.17
CA GLY A 141 2.57 -6.37 -16.09
C GLY A 141 3.06 -7.81 -16.23
N ASN A 142 4.31 -8.09 -15.83
CA ASN A 142 4.95 -9.42 -15.92
C ASN A 142 4.49 -10.35 -14.80
N GLY A 143 3.18 -10.47 -14.60
CA GLY A 143 2.58 -11.31 -13.57
C GLY A 143 2.16 -12.68 -14.09
N ASN A 144 2.19 -13.69 -13.23
CA ASN A 144 1.68 -15.02 -13.54
C ASN A 144 1.18 -15.75 -12.28
N PHE A 145 0.39 -16.80 -12.49
CA PHE A 145 0.10 -17.78 -11.46
C PHE A 145 1.35 -18.63 -11.19
N GLU A 146 1.67 -18.86 -9.93
CA GLU A 146 2.77 -19.72 -9.51
C GLU A 146 2.34 -20.66 -8.37
N GLN A 147 2.59 -21.95 -8.57
CA GLN A 147 2.29 -23.01 -7.62
C GLN A 147 3.54 -23.31 -6.80
N PHE A 148 3.37 -23.40 -5.50
CA PHE A 148 4.40 -23.72 -4.53
C PHE A 148 4.04 -25.01 -3.78
N GLY A 149 5.06 -25.66 -3.21
CA GLY A 149 4.91 -26.83 -2.38
C GLY A 149 5.92 -26.83 -1.23
N GLN A 150 5.58 -27.51 -0.14
CA GLN A 150 6.51 -27.80 0.95
C GLN A 150 7.29 -29.10 0.67
N ALA A 151 8.57 -29.11 1.03
CA ALA A 151 9.38 -30.32 0.97
C ALA A 151 9.15 -31.17 2.24
N GLY A 152 8.98 -32.49 2.09
CA GLY A 152 8.77 -33.40 3.22
C GLY A 152 7.40 -34.08 3.19
N GLU A 153 6.79 -34.27 4.35
CA GLU A 153 5.47 -34.90 4.48
C GLU A 153 4.41 -34.11 3.70
N ARG A 154 3.65 -34.83 2.87
CA ARG A 154 2.58 -34.27 2.06
C ARG A 154 1.25 -34.42 2.79
N ASP A 155 0.70 -33.30 3.21
CA ASP A 155 -0.67 -33.18 3.68
C ASP A 155 -1.50 -32.29 2.73
N SER A 156 -2.78 -32.09 3.05
CA SER A 156 -3.68 -31.26 2.26
C SER A 156 -3.33 -29.76 2.26
N SER A 157 -2.42 -29.31 3.13
CA SER A 157 -1.98 -27.92 3.26
C SER A 157 -0.59 -27.65 2.64
N SER A 158 0.08 -28.71 2.19
CA SER A 158 1.45 -28.68 1.68
C SER A 158 1.60 -27.93 0.35
N PHE A 159 0.51 -27.79 -0.42
CA PHE A 159 0.49 -27.04 -1.66
C PHE A 159 -0.24 -25.72 -1.49
N PHE A 160 0.37 -24.63 -1.94
CA PHE A 160 -0.22 -23.29 -1.95
C PHE A 160 0.18 -22.57 -3.23
N SER A 161 -0.51 -21.49 -3.56
CA SER A 161 -0.21 -20.73 -4.79
C SER A 161 -0.22 -19.24 -4.54
N LYS A 162 0.45 -18.50 -5.44
CA LYS A 162 0.47 -17.04 -5.41
C LYS A 162 0.39 -16.50 -6.83
N THR A 163 -0.09 -15.27 -6.96
CA THR A 163 0.15 -14.48 -8.17
C THR A 163 1.47 -13.73 -7.98
N THR A 164 2.50 -14.13 -8.71
CA THR A 164 3.87 -13.58 -8.62
C THR A 164 4.18 -12.71 -9.83
N PHE A 165 5.31 -11.99 -9.76
CA PHE A 165 5.75 -11.08 -10.80
C PHE A 165 7.26 -11.25 -11.02
N GLY A 166 7.70 -11.13 -12.27
CA GLY A 166 9.12 -11.02 -12.62
C GLY A 166 9.64 -9.59 -12.45
N ASP A 167 10.32 -9.08 -13.48
CA ASP A 167 10.80 -7.69 -13.51
C ASP A 167 9.63 -6.70 -13.49
N THR A 168 9.80 -5.64 -12.70
CA THR A 168 8.79 -4.59 -12.50
C THR A 168 9.36 -3.20 -12.73
N GLN A 169 8.53 -2.29 -13.25
CA GLN A 169 8.86 -0.87 -13.40
C GLN A 169 7.70 -0.04 -12.88
N TYR A 170 7.91 0.69 -11.80
CA TYR A 170 6.88 1.50 -11.17
C TYR A 170 6.97 2.97 -11.58
N LEU A 171 5.80 3.60 -11.75
CA LEU A 171 5.64 5.04 -11.82
C LEU A 171 4.72 5.53 -10.69
N SER A 172 5.07 6.68 -10.12
CA SER A 172 4.28 7.39 -9.11
C SER A 172 4.50 8.89 -9.24
N TYR A 173 3.53 9.66 -8.78
CA TYR A 173 3.66 11.10 -8.58
C TYR A 173 3.54 11.44 -7.10
N GLY A 174 4.17 12.54 -6.70
CA GLY A 174 4.05 13.06 -5.36
C GLY A 174 4.17 14.57 -5.32
N SER A 175 3.83 15.14 -4.17
CA SER A 175 3.85 16.58 -3.94
C SER A 175 4.21 16.88 -2.49
N ILE A 176 4.99 17.94 -2.27
CA ILE A 176 5.24 18.52 -0.95
C ILE A 176 4.47 19.84 -0.85
N SER A 177 3.50 19.89 0.06
CA SER A 177 2.75 21.12 0.37
C SER A 177 3.61 22.09 1.19
N VAL A 178 3.92 23.27 0.63
CA VAL A 178 4.71 24.29 1.33
C VAL A 178 3.93 24.86 2.52
N GLU A 179 2.61 25.01 2.40
CA GLU A 179 1.73 25.46 3.48
C GLU A 179 1.80 24.55 4.71
N GLN A 180 1.61 23.24 4.51
CA GLN A 180 1.64 22.27 5.63
C GLN A 180 3.05 22.09 6.20
N LEU A 181 4.08 22.26 5.36
CA LEU A 181 5.47 22.13 5.79
C LEU A 181 5.92 23.33 6.62
N GLN A 182 5.64 24.55 6.16
CA GLN A 182 6.17 25.78 6.76
C GLN A 182 5.50 26.16 8.08
N PHE A 183 4.23 25.76 8.28
CA PHE A 183 3.47 26.13 9.47
C PHE A 183 3.33 24.96 10.45
N ILE A 184 3.53 25.25 11.74
CA ILE A 184 3.34 24.29 12.83
C ILE A 184 2.38 24.90 13.84
N SER A 185 1.13 24.44 13.85
CA SER A 185 0.17 24.85 14.88
C SER A 185 0.58 24.27 16.23
N LEU A 186 0.67 25.14 17.23
CA LEU A 186 0.87 24.76 18.64
C LEU A 186 -0.39 25.08 19.48
N ASP A 187 -1.46 25.52 18.84
CA ASP A 187 -2.75 25.83 19.47
C ASP A 187 -3.76 24.71 19.19
N LYS A 188 -4.66 24.47 20.14
CA LYS A 188 -5.77 23.51 20.05
C LYS A 188 -7.05 24.10 19.46
N LYS A 189 -7.06 25.41 19.18
CA LYS A 189 -8.23 26.13 18.68
C LYS A 189 -8.75 25.56 17.34
N PHE A 190 -7.87 25.03 16.50
CA PHE A 190 -8.15 24.48 15.17
C PHE A 190 -7.43 23.13 15.00
#